data_AF-A0A378TB34-F1
#
_entry.id   AF-A0A378TB34-F1
#
_cell.length_a   1.000
_cell.length_b   1.000
_cell.length_c   1.000
_cell.angle_alpha   90.00
_cell.angle_beta   90.00
_cell.angle_gamma   90.00
#
_symmetry.space_group_name_H-M   'P 1'
#
loop_
_entity.id
_entity.type
_entity.pdbx_description
1 polymer ?
#
loop_
_entity_poly.entity_id
_entity_poly.type
_entity_poly.pdbx_seq_one_letter_code
_entity_poly.pdbx_strand_id
1 'polypeptide(L)' 'MIDLVSVIYTDEQGLPRTEVNVALPWSKTLVLNPGVDFESVTATSLTGQLNCAITDAAGTPVVAQNNNSMIATCTG' A
#
# COMPACT_ATOMS: atom_id res chain seq x y z
N MET A 1 14.14 5.26 -17.41
CA MET A 1 13.23 4.09 -17.43
C MET A 1 12.18 4.33 -16.35
N ILE A 2 10.90 4.19 -16.67
CA ILE A 2 9.80 4.29 -15.69
C ILE A 2 9.52 2.87 -15.22
N ASP A 3 9.60 2.64 -13.91
CA ASP A 3 9.25 1.35 -13.33
C ASP A 3 7.72 1.25 -13.26
N LEU A 4 7.15 0.24 -13.89
CA LEU A 4 5.71 0.03 -13.87
C LEU A 4 5.35 -0.62 -12.54
N VAL A 5 4.66 0.14 -11.70
CA VAL A 5 4.19 -0.32 -10.39
C VAL A 5 2.68 -0.51 -10.41
N SER A 6 2.24 -1.66 -9.91
CA SER A 6 0.83 -1.98 -9.64
C SER A 6 0.62 -2.03 -8.14
N VAL A 7 -0.41 -1.36 -7.63
CA VAL A 7 -0.76 -1.32 -6.21
C VAL A 7 -2.19 -1.82 -6.03
N ILE A 8 -2.36 -2.77 -5.12
CA ILE A 8 -3.65 -3.25 -4.65
C ILE A 8 -3.78 -2.80 -3.20
N TYR A 9 -4.82 -2.05 -2.84
CA TYR A 9 -5.08 -1.63 -1.46
C TYR A 9 -6.52 -1.86 -1.06
N THR A 10 -6.78 -1.94 0.24
CA THR A 10 -8.13 -1.98 0.79
C THR A 10 -8.69 -0.55 0.93
N ASP A 11 -9.89 -0.29 0.42
CA ASP A 11 -10.56 1.03 0.51
C ASP A 11 -11.34 1.24 1.82
N GLU A 12 -12.06 2.37 1.93
CA GLU A 12 -12.86 2.72 3.10
C GLU A 12 -13.96 1.72 3.45
N GLN A 13 -14.36 0.86 2.52
CA GLN A 13 -15.38 -0.17 2.72
C GLN A 13 -14.78 -1.54 3.03
N GLY A 14 -13.45 -1.67 3.09
CA GLY A 14 -12.80 -2.96 3.24
C GLY A 14 -12.63 -3.72 1.92
N LEU A 15 -12.81 -3.07 0.76
CA LEU A 15 -12.78 -3.72 -0.55
C LEU A 15 -11.47 -3.48 -1.28
N PRO A 16 -10.96 -4.46 -2.05
CA PRO A 16 -9.73 -4.29 -2.80
C PRO A 16 -9.91 -3.34 -3.99
N ARG A 17 -8.95 -2.43 -4.16
CA ARG A 17 -8.82 -1.49 -5.27
C ARG A 17 -7.47 -1.65 -5.92
N THR A 18 -7.44 -1.55 -7.25
CA THR A 18 -6.21 -1.71 -8.04
C THR A 18 -5.88 -0.41 -8.75
N GLU A 19 -4.66 0.06 -8.58
CA GLU A 19 -4.05 1.15 -9.34
C GLU A 19 -2.85 0.61 -10.12
N VAL A 20 -2.76 0.95 -11.40
CA VAL A 20 -1.68 0.52 -12.29
C VAL A 20 -0.93 1.71 -12.82
N ASN A 21 0.36 1.52 -13.12
CA ASN A 21 1.23 2.57 -13.64
C ASN A 21 1.33 3.78 -12.73
N VAL A 22 1.40 3.52 -11.42
CA VAL A 22 1.62 4.56 -10.41
C VAL A 22 3.09 4.97 -10.37
N ALA A 23 3.35 6.22 -10.01
CA ALA A 23 4.70 6.72 -9.79
C ALA A 23 5.11 6.50 -8.33
N LEU A 24 6.40 6.26 -8.10
CA LEU A 24 7.00 6.23 -6.76
C LEU A 24 7.61 7.59 -6.39
N PRO A 25 7.57 8.00 -5.11
CA PRO A 25 6.84 7.34 -4.02
C PRO A 25 5.32 7.46 -4.19
N TRP A 26 4.60 6.37 -3.90
CA TRP A 26 3.13 6.32 -3.92
C TRP A 26 2.59 6.34 -2.48
N SER A 27 1.52 7.08 -2.25
CA SER A 27 0.83 7.13 -0.96
C SER A 27 -0.66 7.35 -1.16
N LYS A 28 -1.49 6.75 -0.30
CA LYS A 28 -2.94 6.92 -0.26
C LYS A 28 -3.40 7.17 1.17
N THR A 29 -4.21 8.19 1.37
CA THR A 29 -4.86 8.47 2.67
C THR A 29 -6.34 8.14 2.53
N LEU A 30 -6.84 7.29 3.43
CA LEU A 30 -8.22 6.81 3.44
C LEU A 30 -8.81 7.03 4.83
N VAL A 31 -10.12 7.30 4.89
CA VAL A 31 -10.88 7.35 6.14
C VAL A 31 -11.80 6.14 6.13
N LEU A 32 -11.54 5.16 7.00
CA LEU A 32 -12.30 3.92 7.05
C LEU A 32 -13.74 4.19 7.54
N ASN A 33 -14.69 3.44 6.99
CA ASN A 33 -16.06 3.48 7.49
C ASN A 33 -16.15 2.82 8.87
N PRO A 34 -17.12 3.23 9.71
CA PRO A 34 -17.33 2.60 11.02
C PRO A 34 -17.47 1.07 10.91
N GLY A 35 -16.65 0.32 11.65
CA GLY A 35 -16.63 -1.14 11.66
C GLY A 35 -15.74 -1.79 10.59
N VAL A 36 -15.00 -1.01 9.80
CA VAL A 36 -13.93 -1.50 8.92
C VAL A 36 -12.61 -1.37 9.66
N ASP A 37 -12.04 -2.50 10.08
CA ASP A 37 -10.76 -2.58 10.79
C ASP A 37 -9.66 -3.26 9.95
N PHE A 38 -9.97 -3.63 8.71
CA PHE A 38 -9.05 -4.34 7.83
C PHE A 38 -8.38 -3.39 6.84
N GLU A 39 -7.06 -3.40 6.83
CA GLU A 39 -6.23 -2.56 5.97
C GLU A 39 -5.13 -3.39 5.31
N SER A 40 -4.97 -3.26 4.00
CA SER A 40 -3.91 -3.95 3.28
C SER A 40 -3.41 -3.11 2.12
N VAL A 41 -2.13 -3.26 1.81
CA VAL A 41 -1.52 -2.76 0.58
C VAL A 41 -0.53 -3.79 0.06
N THR A 42 -0.65 -4.15 -1.20
CA THR A 42 0.31 -4.97 -1.94
C THR A 42 0.75 -4.21 -3.17
N ALA A 43 2.04 -3.95 -3.28
CA ALA A 43 2.63 -3.28 -4.43
C ALA A 43 3.60 -4.23 -5.15
N THR A 44 3.53 -4.25 -6.47
CA THR A 44 4.43 -5.03 -7.33
C THR A 44 5.12 -4.10 -8.31
N SER A 45 6.44 -4.14 -8.29
CA SER A 45 7.35 -3.46 -9.20
C SER A 45 7.90 -4.45 -10.22
N LEU A 46 8.16 -3.98 -11.43
CA LEU A 46 8.77 -4.79 -12.48
C LEU A 46 10.30 -4.84 -12.38
N THR A 47 10.93 -3.76 -11.93
CA THR A 47 12.39 -3.61 -11.98
C THR A 47 13.03 -3.01 -10.74
N GLY A 48 12.23 -2.39 -9.89
CA GLY A 48 12.64 -1.75 -8.65
C GLY A 48 12.47 -2.64 -7.42
N GLN A 49 12.82 -2.06 -6.28
CA GLN A 49 12.60 -2.63 -4.95
C GLN A 49 11.63 -1.74 -4.19
N LEU A 50 10.71 -2.37 -3.49
CA LEU A 50 9.63 -1.72 -2.76
C LEU A 50 9.74 -2.04 -1.27
N ASN A 51 9.29 -1.08 -0.48
CA ASN A 51 8.89 -1.25 0.90
C ASN A 51 7.45 -0.76 1.01
N CYS A 52 6.73 -1.19 2.03
CA CYS A 52 5.39 -0.66 2.31
C CYS A 52 5.28 -0.31 3.79
N ALA A 53 4.40 0.64 4.07
CA ALA A 53 3.97 0.95 5.42
C ALA A 53 2.50 1.39 5.39
N ILE A 54 1.75 1.01 6.41
CA ILE A 54 0.43 1.54 6.74
C ILE A 54 0.61 2.35 8.01
N THR A 55 0.17 3.60 7.98
CA THR A 55 0.30 4.53 9.10
C THR A 55 -1.07 4.99 9.57
N ASP A 56 -1.20 5.19 10.88
CA ASP A 56 -2.37 5.83 11.45
C ASP A 56 -2.45 7.33 11.09
N ALA A 57 -3.51 8.00 11.53
CA ALA A 57 -3.71 9.43 11.30
C ALA A 57 -2.65 10.34 11.97
N ALA A 58 -1.88 9.83 12.93
CA ALA A 58 -0.75 10.52 13.56
C ALA A 58 0.58 10.28 12.81
N GLY A 59 0.58 9.45 11.76
CA GLY A 59 1.77 9.07 11.02
C GLY A 59 2.58 7.94 11.68
N THR A 60 2.03 7.29 12.70
CA THR A 60 2.68 6.16 13.37
C THR A 60 2.50 4.91 12.49
N PRO A 61 3.58 4.17 12.17
CA PRO A 61 3.44 2.93 11.41
C PRO A 61 2.71 1.87 12.25
N VAL A 62 1.58 1.39 11.73
CA VAL A 62 0.82 0.25 12.28
C VAL A 62 1.44 -1.04 11.78
N VAL A 63 1.76 -1.08 10.48
CA VAL A 63 2.43 -2.20 9.81
C VAL A 63 3.49 -1.65 8.88
N ALA A 64 4.66 -2.29 8.83
CA ALA A 64 5.70 -1.93 7.88
C ALA A 64 6.48 -3.18 7.42
N GLN A 65 6.84 -3.20 6.14
CA GLN A 65 7.70 -4.21 5.55
C GLN A 65 8.89 -3.49 4.88
N ASN A 66 10.08 -3.72 5.42
CA ASN A 66 11.32 -3.05 5.01
C ASN A 66 12.39 -4.05 4.53
N ASN A 67 12.07 -4.85 3.51
CA ASN A 67 12.93 -5.93 3.00
C ASN A 67 13.39 -5.74 1.54
N ASN A 68 13.09 -4.59 0.92
CA ASN A 68 13.54 -4.23 -0.44
C ASN A 68 13.25 -5.32 -1.50
N SER A 69 12.00 -5.74 -1.62
CA SER A 69 11.56 -6.78 -2.55
C SER A 69 10.81 -6.21 -3.75
N MET A 70 10.76 -6.95 -4.87
CA MET A 70 9.93 -6.56 -6.02
C MET A 70 8.43 -6.53 -5.71
N ILE A 71 8.01 -7.30 -4.70
CA ILE A 71 6.63 -7.33 -4.20
C ILE A 71 6.68 -6.96 -2.72
N ALA A 72 5.96 -5.91 -2.33
CA ALA A 72 5.82 -5.51 -0.93
C ALA A 72 4.37 -5.65 -0.49
N THR A 73 4.14 -6.31 0.65
CA THR A 73 2.80 -6.54 1.21
C THR A 73 2.76 -6.13 2.67
N CYS A 74 1.80 -5.28 3.02
CA CYS A 74 1.51 -4.84 4.37
C CYS A 74 0.03 -5.09 4.65
N THR A 75 -0.27 -5.76 5.76
CA THR A 75 -1.64 -6.10 6.18
C THR A 75 -1.75 -5.89 7.68
N GLY A 76 -2.73 -5.10 8.11
CA GLY A 76 -3.07 -4.81 9.51
C GLY A 76 -4.19 -5.68 10.05
#